data_AF-A0A915UV35-F1
#
_entry.id   AF-A0A915UV35-F1
#
_cell.length_a   1.000
_cell.length_b   1.000
_cell.length_c   1.000
_cell.angle_alpha   90.00
_cell.angle_beta   90.00
_cell.angle_gamma   90.00
#
_symmetry.space_group_name_H-M   'P 1'
#
loop_
_entity.id
_entity.type
_entity.pdbx_description
1 polymer ?
#
loop_
_entity_poly.entity_id
_entity_poly.type
_entity_poly.pdbx_seq_one_letter_code
_entity_poly.pdbx_strand_id
1 'polypeptide(L)'
;MQRRAKLGYNSPVNGETAMRRLTFCVWSALLAYTSVYAQGYSFRFYGNGRDDIDRVKIRIDDPANNLPGPPADIGATDFTIEFWLKGTLADNPTSPVSCGANVDWIYGNIIIDRDRFNQDRKFGISVAGGRIVFGVSGDGTGDFTICGTSNVLDGAWHHIAVQRRRSDGYLWLYVDGVLEAQGDGPNGDISYPDNGMPCSDCCGYLGGQSCAFSDPFLVFGAEKHDYDPSNYPSFSGYLDEVRLSTTLRYSGAFTPPGQPFTPDAHTAALYHFDEGGGTQILDSSGAAGGPSHGELRYGGAPAGPVWTTDTPFRRAGDVDGDGCVDDADLLQVLFNFGASGSNPADVNGDSLVDDADLLIVLFNFGSGCGE
;
A
#
# COMPACT_ATOMS: atom_id res chain seq x y z
N MET A 1 -97.93 -18.64 -17.22
CA MET A 1 -97.35 -18.71 -15.86
C MET A 1 -96.05 -17.93 -15.83
N GLN A 2 -95.94 -16.99 -14.87
CA GLN A 2 -94.74 -16.42 -14.20
C GLN A 2 -93.36 -17.01 -14.61
N ARG A 3 -92.22 -16.29 -14.74
CA ARG A 3 -91.72 -15.07 -14.06
C ARG A 3 -90.37 -14.60 -14.68
N ARG A 4 -90.17 -13.27 -14.67
CA ARG A 4 -88.97 -12.46 -14.36
C ARG A 4 -87.69 -12.47 -15.23
N ALA A 5 -87.33 -11.24 -15.60
CA ALA A 5 -86.12 -10.76 -16.27
C ALA A 5 -84.89 -10.67 -15.35
N LYS A 6 -83.69 -10.59 -15.97
CA LYS A 6 -82.56 -9.78 -15.48
C LYS A 6 -81.69 -9.29 -16.64
N LEU A 7 -81.32 -8.01 -16.53
CA LEU A 7 -80.60 -7.17 -17.47
C LEU A 7 -79.15 -7.63 -17.70
N GLY A 8 -78.67 -7.49 -18.94
CA GLY A 8 -77.25 -7.32 -19.27
C GLY A 8 -77.09 -5.97 -20.01
N TYR A 9 -76.20 -5.11 -19.53
CA TYR A 9 -75.86 -3.84 -20.18
C TYR A 9 -74.35 -3.79 -20.43
N ASN A 10 -74.00 -3.38 -21.64
CA ASN A 10 -72.64 -3.25 -22.19
C ASN A 10 -71.80 -2.21 -21.42
N SER A 11 -70.48 -2.45 -21.34
CA SER A 11 -69.49 -1.39 -21.10
C SER A 11 -68.69 -1.12 -22.38
N PRO A 12 -68.41 0.17 -22.70
CA PRO A 12 -67.72 0.58 -23.91
C PRO A 12 -66.21 0.72 -23.72
N VAL A 13 -65.53 0.74 -24.87
CA VAL A 13 -64.15 1.14 -25.11
C VAL A 13 -63.88 2.55 -24.58
N ASN A 14 -62.79 2.74 -23.85
CA ASN A 14 -62.08 4.02 -23.62
C ASN A 14 -60.61 3.62 -23.38
N GLY A 15 -59.65 4.05 -24.19
CA GLY A 15 -59.19 5.44 -24.23
C GLY A 15 -57.81 5.50 -23.55
N GLU A 16 -56.79 5.07 -24.27
CA GLU A 16 -55.39 5.29 -23.92
C GLU A 16 -55.10 6.79 -23.94
N THR A 17 -54.79 7.41 -22.79
CA THR A 17 -53.84 8.52 -22.74
C THR A 17 -53.38 8.83 -21.31
N ALA A 18 -52.07 8.68 -21.10
CA ALA A 18 -51.22 9.52 -20.25
C ALA A 18 -51.66 9.82 -18.80
N MET A 19 -51.59 8.83 -17.89
CA MET A 19 -51.28 9.12 -16.48
C MET A 19 -50.89 7.84 -15.72
N ARG A 20 -49.66 7.33 -15.93
CA ARG A 20 -49.16 6.20 -15.12
C ARG A 20 -47.65 5.97 -15.18
N ARG A 21 -46.81 6.98 -14.88
CA ARG A 21 -45.41 6.77 -14.44
C ARG A 21 -44.92 7.93 -13.58
N LEU A 22 -45.57 8.15 -12.43
CA LEU A 22 -44.97 8.85 -11.31
C LEU A 22 -45.22 7.99 -10.07
N THR A 23 -44.28 7.99 -9.14
CA THR A 23 -44.30 7.26 -7.85
C THR A 23 -44.12 5.75 -7.94
N PHE A 24 -42.92 5.30 -8.34
CA PHE A 24 -42.23 4.13 -7.75
C PHE A 24 -40.74 4.19 -8.16
N CYS A 25 -39.99 5.12 -7.55
CA CYS A 25 -38.52 5.15 -7.58
C CYS A 25 -38.01 5.78 -6.27
N VAL A 26 -38.53 5.28 -5.14
CA VAL A 26 -37.96 5.51 -3.81
C VAL A 26 -37.77 4.13 -3.18
N TRP A 27 -37.02 3.29 -3.87
CA TRP A 27 -36.43 2.07 -3.34
C TRP A 27 -35.03 1.97 -3.96
N SER A 28 -34.05 1.55 -3.15
CA SER A 28 -32.64 1.31 -3.48
C SER A 28 -31.70 2.52 -3.67
N ALA A 29 -31.66 3.43 -2.69
CA ALA A 29 -30.47 4.28 -2.45
C ALA A 29 -30.13 4.35 -0.95
N LEU A 30 -30.40 3.26 -0.21
CA LEU A 30 -30.10 3.15 1.22
C LEU A 30 -29.54 1.75 1.51
N LEU A 31 -28.41 1.44 0.89
CA LEU A 31 -27.58 0.27 1.20
C LEU A 31 -26.21 0.43 0.53
N ALA A 32 -25.44 1.38 1.08
CA ALA A 32 -23.98 1.39 1.17
C ALA A 32 -23.59 2.78 1.68
N TYR A 33 -24.00 3.15 2.90
CA TYR A 33 -23.17 4.08 3.65
C TYR A 33 -21.95 3.27 4.05
N THR A 34 -20.98 3.30 3.13
CA THR A 34 -19.55 3.48 3.39
C THR A 34 -19.18 3.17 4.83
N SER A 35 -18.35 2.13 5.02
CA SER A 35 -17.44 2.11 6.16
C SER A 35 -16.84 3.50 6.27
N VAL A 36 -17.19 4.22 7.33
CA VAL A 36 -16.44 5.38 7.76
C VAL A 36 -15.08 4.80 8.11
N TYR A 37 -14.15 4.75 7.15
CA TYR A 37 -12.74 4.55 7.47
C TYR A 37 -12.35 5.79 8.28
N ALA A 38 -12.35 5.57 9.58
CA ALA A 38 -12.21 6.60 10.58
C ALA A 38 -10.72 6.94 10.71
N GLN A 39 -10.29 8.00 10.04
CA GLN A 39 -8.94 8.59 10.12
C GLN A 39 -7.82 7.66 9.64
N GLY A 40 -7.10 8.08 8.59
CA GLY A 40 -5.93 7.35 8.09
C GLY A 40 -4.79 7.38 9.11
N TYR A 41 -4.26 6.23 9.50
CA TYR A 41 -3.04 6.12 10.28
C TYR A 41 -1.89 5.68 9.38
N SER A 42 -0.67 5.97 9.81
CA SER A 42 0.55 5.37 9.26
C SER A 42 1.42 4.80 10.38
N PHE A 43 2.52 4.15 10.01
CA PHE A 43 3.54 3.73 10.96
C PHE A 43 4.77 4.63 10.93
N ARG A 44 5.22 5.06 12.11
CA ARG A 44 6.54 5.68 12.33
C ARG A 44 7.51 4.65 12.92
N PHE A 45 8.52 4.29 12.14
CA PHE A 45 9.70 3.47 12.53
C PHE A 45 10.80 4.39 13.03
N TYR A 46 11.62 4.02 14.02
CA TYR A 46 12.67 4.88 14.55
C TYR A 46 14.11 4.48 14.17
N GLY A 47 14.28 3.47 13.31
CA GLY A 47 15.59 2.95 12.90
C GLY A 47 16.26 2.10 13.99
N ASN A 48 15.50 1.61 14.97
CA ASN A 48 15.96 0.82 16.11
C ASN A 48 15.87 -0.69 15.87
N GLY A 49 15.90 -1.13 14.61
CA GLY A 49 15.49 -2.45 14.17
C GLY A 49 16.15 -3.65 14.84
N ARG A 50 17.24 -3.47 15.60
CA ARG A 50 18.02 -4.55 16.20
C ARG A 50 17.24 -5.35 17.27
N ASP A 51 17.50 -6.66 17.32
CA ASP A 51 16.94 -7.60 18.30
C ASP A 51 15.44 -7.91 18.04
N ASP A 52 15.08 -8.01 16.76
CA ASP A 52 13.73 -8.24 16.24
C ASP A 52 12.68 -7.24 16.74
N ILE A 53 13.05 -5.96 16.83
CA ILE A 53 12.15 -4.84 17.19
C ILE A 53 12.11 -3.79 16.07
N ASP A 54 11.30 -2.75 16.27
CA ASP A 54 11.13 -1.61 15.36
C ASP A 54 10.86 -2.01 13.90
N ARG A 55 10.00 -3.02 13.71
CA ARG A 55 9.69 -3.62 12.41
C ARG A 55 8.28 -4.19 12.34
N VAL A 56 7.79 -4.39 11.12
CA VAL A 56 6.62 -5.23 10.83
C VAL A 56 7.09 -6.51 10.16
N LYS A 57 6.52 -7.65 10.56
CA LYS A 57 6.87 -8.97 9.99
C LYS A 57 5.64 -9.61 9.36
N ILE A 58 5.72 -9.90 8.07
CA ILE A 58 4.72 -10.66 7.32
C ILE A 58 5.27 -12.06 7.09
N ARG A 59 4.60 -13.09 7.57
CA ARG A 59 5.02 -14.47 7.30
C ARG A 59 4.74 -14.78 5.82
N ILE A 60 5.77 -15.20 5.08
CA ILE A 60 5.68 -15.57 3.66
C ILE A 60 6.00 -17.05 3.41
N ASP A 61 6.37 -17.79 4.45
CA ASP A 61 6.53 -19.24 4.39
C ASP A 61 6.29 -19.89 5.76
N ASP A 62 5.92 -21.17 5.77
CA ASP A 62 5.92 -21.99 6.96
C ASP A 62 7.06 -23.03 6.88
N PRO A 63 8.21 -22.78 7.54
CA PRO A 63 9.37 -23.66 7.44
C PRO A 63 9.14 -25.04 8.08
N ALA A 64 7.98 -25.28 8.70
CA ALA A 64 7.57 -26.59 9.19
C ALA A 64 7.00 -27.52 8.10
N ASN A 65 6.73 -27.01 6.90
CA ASN A 65 6.19 -27.79 5.79
C ASN A 65 6.75 -27.33 4.42
N ASN A 66 6.32 -27.97 3.33
CA ASN A 66 6.73 -27.64 1.95
C ASN A 66 5.52 -27.21 1.08
N LEU A 67 4.51 -26.62 1.70
CA LEU A 67 3.35 -26.10 0.97
C LEU A 67 3.70 -24.73 0.39
N PRO A 68 3.02 -24.30 -0.68
CA PRO A 68 3.16 -22.94 -1.17
C PRO A 68 2.93 -21.90 -0.07
N GLY A 69 3.77 -20.86 -0.06
CA GLY A 69 3.62 -19.72 0.83
C GLY A 69 2.28 -18.99 0.65
N PRO A 70 1.87 -18.16 1.63
CA PRO A 70 0.70 -17.30 1.50
C PRO A 70 0.88 -16.27 0.37
N PRO A 71 -0.19 -15.60 -0.07
CA PRO A 71 -0.16 -14.67 -1.20
C PRO A 71 0.89 -13.54 -1.15
N ALA A 72 1.33 -13.12 0.04
CA ALA A 72 2.40 -12.14 0.19
C ALA A 72 3.78 -12.64 -0.30
N ASP A 73 3.96 -13.95 -0.53
CA ASP A 73 5.16 -14.52 -1.17
C ASP A 73 5.19 -14.27 -2.68
N ILE A 74 5.45 -13.01 -3.04
CA ILE A 74 5.55 -12.58 -4.44
C ILE A 74 6.92 -12.92 -5.05
N GLY A 75 6.97 -13.07 -6.38
CA GLY A 75 8.20 -13.37 -7.13
C GLY A 75 8.07 -14.56 -8.08
N ALA A 76 7.05 -15.39 -7.89
CA ALA A 76 6.71 -16.50 -8.78
C ALA A 76 6.04 -16.05 -10.09
N THR A 77 5.57 -14.81 -10.14
CA THR A 77 4.99 -14.11 -11.29
C THR A 77 5.66 -12.74 -11.47
N ASP A 78 5.21 -11.96 -12.45
CA ASP A 78 5.51 -10.52 -12.45
C ASP A 78 5.02 -9.92 -11.13
N PHE A 79 5.69 -8.89 -10.63
CA PHE A 79 5.18 -8.21 -9.43
C PHE A 79 5.39 -6.71 -9.46
N THR A 80 4.57 -6.04 -8.66
CA THR A 80 4.72 -4.63 -8.28
C THR A 80 4.64 -4.54 -6.77
N ILE A 81 5.56 -3.80 -6.16
CA ILE A 81 5.50 -3.36 -4.76
C ILE A 81 5.35 -1.85 -4.80
N GLU A 82 4.34 -1.31 -4.13
CA GLU A 82 4.14 0.13 -4.03
C GLU A 82 3.69 0.53 -2.62
N PHE A 83 4.07 1.72 -2.21
CA PHE A 83 3.82 2.25 -0.86
C PHE A 83 4.06 3.75 -0.81
N TRP A 84 3.63 4.36 0.27
CA TRP A 84 3.96 5.74 0.60
C TRP A 84 5.04 5.79 1.68
N LEU A 85 6.00 6.69 1.50
CA LEU A 85 7.14 6.87 2.39
C LEU A 85 7.28 8.35 2.74
N LYS A 86 7.60 8.64 3.99
CA LYS A 86 8.12 9.95 4.40
C LYS A 86 9.31 9.80 5.33
N GLY A 87 10.36 10.59 5.13
CA GLY A 87 11.53 10.55 5.99
C GLY A 87 12.43 11.77 5.82
N THR A 88 13.54 11.79 6.55
CA THR A 88 14.55 12.86 6.43
C THR A 88 15.95 12.30 6.26
N LEU A 89 16.84 13.07 5.63
CA LEU A 89 18.26 12.75 5.51
C LEU A 89 18.97 12.69 6.87
N ALA A 90 18.48 13.44 7.87
CA ALA A 90 19.05 13.42 9.21
C ALA A 90 18.80 12.07 9.90
N ASP A 91 17.59 11.52 9.71
CA ASP A 91 17.20 10.23 10.28
C ASP A 91 17.76 9.03 9.49
N ASN A 92 18.10 9.23 8.21
CA ASN A 92 18.64 8.20 7.32
C ASN A 92 19.93 8.69 6.62
N PRO A 93 21.05 8.79 7.35
CA PRO A 93 22.25 9.49 6.90
C PRO A 93 23.14 8.68 5.95
N THR A 94 22.71 7.49 5.54
CA THR A 94 23.50 6.59 4.70
C THR A 94 23.86 7.25 3.37
N SER A 95 25.13 7.13 2.98
CA SER A 95 25.64 7.67 1.72
C SER A 95 25.08 6.90 0.51
N PRO A 96 25.04 7.49 -0.70
CA PRO A 96 24.63 6.76 -1.90
C PRO A 96 25.42 5.46 -2.09
N VAL A 97 24.72 4.40 -2.51
CA VAL A 97 25.31 3.08 -2.82
C VAL A 97 25.53 2.93 -4.34
N SER A 98 26.24 1.87 -4.75
CA SER A 98 26.44 1.58 -6.18
C SER A 98 25.26 0.81 -6.75
N CYS A 99 24.86 1.12 -7.98
CA CYS A 99 23.79 0.42 -8.70
C CYS A 99 24.39 -0.33 -9.90
N GLY A 100 23.79 -1.44 -10.31
CA GLY A 100 24.29 -2.34 -11.33
C GLY A 100 24.30 -3.79 -10.84
N ALA A 101 25.23 -4.60 -11.35
CA ALA A 101 25.33 -6.03 -11.03
C ALA A 101 25.96 -6.26 -9.63
N ASN A 102 25.18 -6.02 -8.58
CA ASN A 102 25.55 -6.15 -7.18
C ASN A 102 24.30 -6.32 -6.28
N VAL A 103 24.54 -6.47 -4.98
CA VAL A 103 23.51 -6.52 -3.93
C VAL A 103 23.58 -5.29 -3.01
N ASP A 104 24.11 -4.17 -3.48
CA ASP A 104 24.43 -3.02 -2.63
C ASP A 104 23.20 -2.34 -2.01
N TRP A 105 21.99 -2.72 -2.44
CA TRP A 105 20.73 -2.33 -1.80
C TRP A 105 20.72 -2.63 -0.30
N ILE A 106 21.43 -3.66 0.17
CA ILE A 106 21.50 -4.02 1.59
C ILE A 106 22.19 -2.95 2.45
N TYR A 107 23.05 -2.11 1.85
CA TYR A 107 23.81 -1.10 2.58
C TYR A 107 23.02 0.20 2.82
N GLY A 108 21.82 0.34 2.25
CA GLY A 108 20.92 1.46 2.50
C GLY A 108 20.18 1.32 3.84
N ASN A 109 19.51 2.39 4.28
CA ASN A 109 18.52 2.30 5.35
C ASN A 109 17.34 1.45 4.86
N ILE A 110 17.19 0.24 5.40
CA ILE A 110 16.30 -0.81 4.88
C ILE A 110 14.83 -0.50 5.17
N ILE A 111 14.02 -0.41 4.10
CA ILE A 111 12.57 -0.15 4.16
C ILE A 111 11.80 -1.46 4.03
N ILE A 112 12.15 -2.30 3.07
CA ILE A 112 11.54 -3.62 2.85
C ILE A 112 12.66 -4.63 2.67
N ASP A 113 12.65 -5.68 3.48
CA ASP A 113 13.67 -6.73 3.48
C ASP A 113 13.04 -8.10 3.25
N ARG A 114 13.40 -8.70 2.12
CA ARG A 114 13.11 -10.07 1.74
C ARG A 114 14.41 -10.78 1.34
N ASP A 115 15.48 -10.48 2.07
CA ASP A 115 16.78 -11.15 1.99
C ASP A 115 16.66 -12.61 2.44
N ARG A 116 17.54 -13.42 1.87
CA ARG A 116 17.86 -14.78 2.30
C ARG A 116 19.37 -14.79 2.45
N PHE A 117 19.85 -14.86 3.68
CA PHE A 117 21.26 -14.65 4.00
C PHE A 117 22.17 -15.57 3.18
N ASN A 118 23.11 -15.00 2.42
CA ASN A 118 24.02 -15.71 1.50
C ASN A 118 23.32 -16.71 0.57
N GLN A 119 22.05 -16.46 0.25
CA GLN A 119 21.24 -17.29 -0.61
C GLN A 119 20.60 -16.44 -1.71
N ASP A 120 20.30 -17.16 -2.79
CA ASP A 120 19.62 -16.67 -3.97
C ASP A 120 18.11 -16.52 -3.74
N ARG A 121 17.42 -16.00 -4.75
CA ARG A 121 15.98 -15.67 -4.74
C ARG A 121 15.71 -14.71 -3.60
N LYS A 122 16.08 -13.45 -3.75
CA LYS A 122 15.86 -12.39 -2.74
C LYS A 122 15.61 -11.03 -3.37
N PHE A 123 15.02 -10.12 -2.61
CA PHE A 123 14.93 -8.72 -3.00
C PHE A 123 14.81 -7.83 -1.75
N GLY A 124 15.03 -6.55 -1.92
CA GLY A 124 14.69 -5.57 -0.91
C GLY A 124 14.74 -4.14 -1.44
N ILE A 125 14.22 -3.24 -0.63
CA ILE A 125 14.12 -1.81 -0.91
C ILE A 125 14.71 -1.05 0.26
N SER A 126 15.58 -0.10 -0.03
CA SER A 126 16.23 0.75 0.95
C SER A 126 16.31 2.19 0.47
N VAL A 127 16.76 3.09 1.34
CA VAL A 127 17.08 4.47 0.97
C VAL A 127 18.54 4.79 1.28
N ALA A 128 19.23 5.42 0.32
CA ALA A 128 20.63 5.78 0.44
C ALA A 128 20.89 7.10 -0.29
N GLY A 129 21.51 8.07 0.40
CA GLY A 129 21.77 9.41 -0.14
C GLY A 129 20.50 10.14 -0.59
N GLY A 130 19.38 9.88 0.08
CA GLY A 130 18.08 10.45 -0.28
C GLY A 130 17.29 9.68 -1.34
N ARG A 131 17.85 8.64 -1.97
CA ARG A 131 17.24 7.97 -3.13
C ARG A 131 16.78 6.57 -2.78
N ILE A 132 15.66 6.14 -3.36
CA ILE A 132 15.22 4.74 -3.30
C ILE A 132 16.23 3.85 -4.03
N VAL A 133 16.53 2.71 -3.42
CA VAL A 133 17.37 1.66 -3.97
C VAL A 133 16.56 0.37 -3.96
N PHE A 134 16.50 -0.33 -5.09
CA PHE A 134 15.80 -1.60 -5.23
C PHE A 134 16.74 -2.62 -5.82
N GLY A 135 16.93 -3.73 -5.11
CA GLY A 135 17.79 -4.80 -5.59
C GLY A 135 17.12 -6.16 -5.53
N VAL A 136 17.57 -7.03 -6.44
CA VAL A 136 17.02 -8.37 -6.65
C VAL A 136 18.18 -9.34 -6.91
N SER A 137 18.13 -10.51 -6.28
CA SER A 137 18.96 -11.67 -6.61
C SER A 137 18.09 -12.78 -7.18
N GLY A 138 18.53 -13.34 -8.31
CA GLY A 138 17.91 -14.47 -8.99
C GLY A 138 18.22 -15.83 -8.37
N ASP A 139 17.76 -16.89 -9.02
CA ASP A 139 18.16 -18.29 -8.73
C ASP A 139 19.29 -18.70 -9.68
N GLY A 140 20.53 -18.39 -9.30
CA GLY A 140 21.71 -18.55 -10.16
C GLY A 140 21.72 -17.63 -11.39
N THR A 141 20.81 -16.67 -11.48
CA THR A 141 20.70 -15.71 -12.61
C THR A 141 21.32 -14.35 -12.32
N GLY A 142 22.01 -14.21 -11.18
CA GLY A 142 22.79 -13.03 -10.81
C GLY A 142 22.05 -12.05 -9.92
N ASP A 143 22.71 -10.92 -9.65
CA ASP A 143 22.24 -9.85 -8.78
C ASP A 143 22.13 -8.56 -9.58
N PHE A 144 21.12 -7.75 -9.29
CA PHE A 144 21.01 -6.42 -9.89
C PHE A 144 20.31 -5.43 -8.96
N THR A 145 20.90 -4.24 -8.85
CA THR A 145 20.40 -3.11 -8.06
C THR A 145 20.16 -1.91 -8.96
N ILE A 146 18.98 -1.31 -8.89
CA ILE A 146 18.65 -0.02 -9.52
C ILE A 146 18.43 1.04 -8.43
N CYS A 147 18.76 2.30 -8.73
CA CYS A 147 18.59 3.40 -7.80
C CYS A 147 17.86 4.56 -8.48
N GLY A 148 16.92 5.16 -7.77
CA GLY A 148 16.24 6.38 -8.19
C GLY A 148 17.18 7.58 -8.28
N THR A 149 16.59 8.72 -8.62
CA THR A 149 17.30 9.98 -8.84
C THR A 149 16.88 11.07 -7.88
N SER A 150 15.60 11.12 -7.50
CA SER A 150 15.04 12.15 -6.64
C SER A 150 15.38 11.92 -5.17
N ASN A 151 15.44 13.02 -4.41
CA ASN A 151 15.49 12.95 -2.95
C ASN A 151 14.07 12.72 -2.43
N VAL A 152 13.84 11.60 -1.75
CA VAL A 152 12.57 11.24 -1.08
C VAL A 152 12.63 11.44 0.44
N LEU A 153 13.73 12.01 0.93
CA LEU A 153 14.00 12.26 2.35
C LEU A 153 14.00 13.76 2.67
N ASP A 154 13.03 14.49 2.13
CA ASP A 154 12.85 15.93 2.32
C ASP A 154 11.77 16.29 3.35
N GLY A 155 11.16 15.28 3.98
CA GLY A 155 10.09 15.45 4.95
C GLY A 155 8.68 15.52 4.33
N ALA A 156 8.51 15.30 3.03
CA ALA A 156 7.22 15.10 2.39
C ALA A 156 6.90 13.61 2.19
N TRP A 157 5.62 13.31 1.98
CA TRP A 157 5.17 11.99 1.54
C TRP A 157 5.46 11.82 0.05
N HIS A 158 6.07 10.68 -0.30
CA HIS A 158 6.35 10.27 -1.67
C HIS A 158 5.74 8.91 -1.95
N HIS A 159 5.17 8.75 -3.15
CA HIS A 159 4.73 7.45 -3.64
C HIS A 159 5.88 6.74 -4.31
N ILE A 160 6.18 5.52 -3.85
CA ILE A 160 7.24 4.68 -4.40
C ILE A 160 6.59 3.46 -5.04
N ALA A 161 7.01 3.12 -6.26
CA ALA A 161 6.64 1.85 -6.88
C ALA A 161 7.84 1.18 -7.54
N VAL A 162 8.03 -0.11 -7.29
CA VAL A 162 9.01 -0.94 -7.99
C VAL A 162 8.31 -2.14 -8.61
N GLN A 163 8.74 -2.56 -9.79
CA GLN A 163 8.18 -3.73 -10.44
C GLN A 163 9.25 -4.56 -11.12
N ARG A 164 8.99 -5.86 -11.23
CA ARG A 164 9.85 -6.83 -11.89
C ARG A 164 9.02 -7.72 -12.79
N ARG A 165 9.48 -7.89 -14.03
CA ARG A 165 8.93 -8.88 -14.95
C ARG A 165 9.66 -10.21 -14.78
N ARG A 166 8.94 -11.31 -14.63
CA ARG A 166 9.52 -12.64 -14.39
C ARG A 166 10.24 -13.20 -15.61
N SER A 167 9.70 -12.98 -16.81
CA SER A 167 10.18 -13.64 -18.03
C SER A 167 11.61 -13.28 -18.39
N ASP A 168 12.00 -12.03 -18.15
CA ASP A 168 13.32 -11.49 -18.47
C ASP A 168 14.00 -10.77 -17.30
N GLY A 169 13.36 -10.64 -16.15
CA GLY A 169 13.98 -10.05 -14.95
C GLY A 169 14.03 -8.53 -14.97
N TYR A 170 13.45 -7.90 -15.99
CA TYR A 170 13.54 -6.45 -16.16
C TYR A 170 12.89 -5.73 -14.97
N LEU A 171 13.60 -4.75 -14.42
CA LEU A 171 13.22 -3.97 -13.24
C LEU A 171 12.83 -2.55 -13.62
N TRP A 172 11.88 -1.96 -12.88
CA TRP A 172 11.55 -0.54 -12.93
C TRP A 172 11.37 0.02 -11.52
N LEU A 173 11.71 1.29 -11.36
CA LEU A 173 11.53 2.08 -10.14
C LEU A 173 10.92 3.43 -10.51
N TYR A 174 9.82 3.76 -9.84
CA TYR A 174 9.08 4.99 -9.98
C TYR A 174 9.05 5.73 -8.64
N VAL A 175 9.16 7.05 -8.70
CA VAL A 175 8.97 7.97 -7.58
C VAL A 175 7.94 9.01 -8.02
N ASP A 176 6.88 9.18 -7.23
CA ASP A 176 5.76 10.08 -7.50
C ASP A 176 5.18 9.90 -8.91
N GLY A 177 5.10 8.64 -9.35
CA GLY A 177 4.59 8.27 -10.66
C GLY A 177 5.54 8.52 -11.83
N VAL A 178 6.75 9.03 -11.59
CA VAL A 178 7.79 9.26 -12.61
C VAL A 178 8.76 8.07 -12.63
N LEU A 179 9.03 7.52 -13.82
CA LEU A 179 10.06 6.48 -13.99
C LEU A 179 11.44 7.07 -13.76
N GLU A 180 12.15 6.60 -12.74
CA GLU A 180 13.49 7.10 -12.39
C GLU A 180 14.61 6.15 -12.77
N ALA A 181 14.37 4.84 -12.68
CA ALA A 181 15.36 3.82 -13.02
C ALA A 181 14.73 2.55 -13.57
N GLN A 182 15.49 1.86 -14.41
CA GLN A 182 15.14 0.56 -14.94
C GLN A 182 16.39 -0.18 -15.41
N GLY A 183 16.32 -1.51 -15.53
CA GLY A 183 17.45 -2.29 -16.00
C GLY A 183 17.14 -3.77 -16.17
N ASP A 184 18.02 -4.46 -16.89
CA ASP A 184 17.96 -5.90 -17.10
C ASP A 184 18.47 -6.61 -15.84
N GLY A 185 17.52 -7.11 -15.04
CA GLY A 185 17.79 -7.79 -13.78
C GLY A 185 17.68 -9.32 -13.90
N PRO A 186 17.81 -10.05 -12.78
CA PRO A 186 17.71 -11.50 -12.79
C PRO A 186 16.28 -11.96 -13.12
N ASN A 187 16.16 -12.88 -14.07
CA ASN A 187 14.89 -13.48 -14.50
C ASN A 187 14.53 -14.75 -13.71
N GLY A 188 13.35 -15.29 -13.98
CA GLY A 188 12.88 -16.53 -13.36
C GLY A 188 12.08 -16.33 -12.08
N ASP A 189 11.79 -17.43 -11.40
CA ASP A 189 11.09 -17.41 -10.11
C ASP A 189 12.04 -16.95 -9.00
N ILE A 190 11.62 -15.95 -8.23
CA ILE A 190 12.35 -15.46 -7.06
C ILE A 190 11.49 -15.43 -5.80
N SER A 191 10.31 -16.08 -5.79
CA SER A 191 9.54 -16.22 -4.55
C SER A 191 10.39 -16.92 -3.50
N TYR A 192 10.02 -16.79 -2.23
CA TYR A 192 10.62 -17.62 -1.21
C TYR A 192 10.36 -19.10 -1.56
N PRO A 193 11.38 -19.99 -1.50
CA PRO A 193 11.15 -21.39 -1.83
C PRO A 193 10.25 -22.08 -0.79
N ASP A 194 9.27 -22.88 -1.22
CA ASP A 194 8.40 -23.66 -0.32
C ASP A 194 9.17 -24.58 0.65
N ASN A 195 10.38 -25.01 0.27
CA ASN A 195 11.28 -25.80 1.11
C ASN A 195 12.48 -24.99 1.62
N GLY A 196 12.34 -23.67 1.66
CA GLY A 196 13.39 -22.74 2.05
C GLY A 196 13.76 -22.95 3.51
N MET A 197 14.98 -23.44 3.74
CA MET A 197 15.47 -23.70 5.09
C MET A 197 16.10 -22.43 5.67
N PRO A 198 15.59 -21.91 6.80
CA PRO A 198 16.25 -20.83 7.51
C PRO A 198 17.66 -21.24 7.91
N CYS A 199 18.63 -20.35 7.73
CA CYS A 199 19.99 -20.63 8.20
C CYS A 199 20.00 -20.86 9.73
N SER A 200 20.95 -21.67 10.21
CA SER A 200 21.05 -22.02 11.63
C SER A 200 21.86 -21.04 12.49
N ASP A 201 22.68 -20.19 11.89
CA ASP A 201 23.70 -19.40 12.58
C ASP A 201 24.00 -18.03 11.95
N CYS A 202 23.09 -17.49 11.13
CA CYS A 202 23.29 -16.22 10.43
C CYS A 202 22.45 -15.04 10.94
N CYS A 203 21.57 -15.25 11.94
CA CYS A 203 20.85 -14.15 12.59
C CYS A 203 21.53 -13.72 13.89
N GLY A 204 21.14 -12.53 14.35
CA GLY A 204 21.71 -11.87 15.51
C GLY A 204 23.02 -11.16 15.19
N TYR A 205 23.50 -10.36 16.14
CA TYR A 205 24.67 -9.52 15.92
C TYR A 205 25.92 -10.33 15.53
N LEU A 206 26.36 -10.15 14.29
CA LEU A 206 27.43 -10.90 13.61
C LEU A 206 27.18 -12.42 13.51
N GLY A 207 25.91 -12.82 13.55
CA GLY A 207 25.45 -14.21 13.46
C GLY A 207 25.39 -14.92 14.81
N GLY A 208 25.40 -16.25 14.75
CA GLY A 208 25.36 -17.14 15.92
C GLY A 208 23.96 -17.48 16.43
N GLN A 209 22.91 -17.01 15.76
CA GLN A 209 21.52 -17.39 16.07
C GLN A 209 20.84 -17.98 14.83
N SER A 210 19.88 -18.86 15.08
CA SER A 210 19.01 -19.40 14.03
C SER A 210 18.13 -18.30 13.47
N CYS A 211 17.99 -18.24 12.15
CA CYS A 211 17.07 -17.33 11.49
C CYS A 211 15.64 -17.85 11.36
N ALA A 212 15.27 -18.95 12.02
CA ALA A 212 13.90 -19.47 11.97
C ALA A 212 12.84 -18.44 12.42
N PHE A 213 13.22 -17.45 13.23
CA PHE A 213 12.32 -16.39 13.66
C PHE A 213 12.09 -15.31 12.60
N SER A 214 12.96 -15.19 11.58
CA SER A 214 12.95 -14.07 10.63
C SER A 214 13.04 -14.48 9.16
N ASP A 215 13.83 -15.49 8.78
CA ASP A 215 14.02 -15.93 7.37
C ASP A 215 12.71 -16.18 6.59
N PRO A 216 11.67 -16.83 7.14
CA PRO A 216 10.41 -17.06 6.41
C PRO A 216 9.46 -15.84 6.44
N PHE A 217 9.99 -14.62 6.63
CA PHE A 217 9.23 -13.38 6.69
C PHE A 217 9.69 -12.37 5.63
N LEU A 218 8.74 -11.57 5.15
CA LEU A 218 8.97 -10.25 4.57
C LEU A 218 8.94 -9.23 5.71
N VAL A 219 9.94 -8.37 5.79
CA VAL A 219 10.10 -7.41 6.89
C VAL A 219 9.99 -5.98 6.38
N PHE A 220 9.26 -5.12 7.10
CA PHE A 220 9.24 -3.68 6.85
C PHE A 220 9.96 -2.93 7.97
N GLY A 221 10.76 -1.94 7.59
CA GLY A 221 11.42 -0.97 8.48
C GLY A 221 12.81 -1.35 8.98
N ALA A 222 13.26 -2.59 8.80
CA ALA A 222 14.53 -3.05 9.35
C ALA A 222 15.20 -4.12 8.50
N GLU A 223 16.52 -4.28 8.68
CA GLU A 223 17.27 -5.44 8.20
C GLU A 223 16.80 -6.70 8.94
N LYS A 224 16.49 -7.72 8.17
CA LYS A 224 15.71 -8.87 8.64
C LYS A 224 16.45 -9.79 9.59
N HIS A 225 17.77 -9.94 9.48
CA HIS A 225 18.54 -10.94 10.22
C HIS A 225 19.11 -10.43 11.56
N ASP A 226 19.01 -9.13 11.84
CA ASP A 226 19.69 -8.48 12.98
C ASP A 226 21.22 -8.60 12.92
N TYR A 227 21.81 -8.70 11.72
CA TYR A 227 23.20 -9.11 11.56
C TYR A 227 24.20 -8.01 11.97
N ASP A 228 24.17 -6.85 11.31
CA ASP A 228 25.04 -5.72 11.67
C ASP A 228 24.35 -4.39 11.35
N PRO A 229 23.69 -3.75 12.32
CA PRO A 229 22.97 -2.49 12.10
C PRO A 229 23.91 -1.33 11.73
N SER A 230 25.23 -1.47 11.88
CA SER A 230 26.19 -0.44 11.48
C SER A 230 26.41 -0.43 9.96
N ASN A 231 26.26 -1.58 9.32
CA ASN A 231 26.45 -1.77 7.87
C ASN A 231 25.12 -1.92 7.12
N TYR A 232 24.09 -2.39 7.80
CA TYR A 232 22.76 -2.64 7.25
C TYR A 232 21.70 -1.91 8.10
N PRO A 233 21.70 -0.57 8.07
CA PRO A 233 20.90 0.22 8.99
C PRO A 233 19.40 0.07 8.71
N SER A 234 18.58 0.18 9.75
CA SER A 234 17.12 0.18 9.63
C SER A 234 16.61 1.54 9.16
N PHE A 235 15.43 1.57 8.52
CA PHE A 235 14.78 2.81 8.11
C PHE A 235 14.19 3.55 9.32
N SER A 236 14.37 4.87 9.33
CA SER A 236 13.74 5.76 10.31
C SER A 236 12.85 6.76 9.56
N GLY A 237 11.55 6.53 9.58
CA GLY A 237 10.57 7.40 8.96
C GLY A 237 9.17 6.82 9.03
N TYR A 238 8.31 7.25 8.12
CA TYR A 238 6.92 6.87 8.03
C TYR A 238 6.70 5.97 6.82
N LEU A 239 5.85 4.97 6.99
CA LEU A 239 5.38 4.09 5.92
C LEU A 239 3.87 4.01 5.98
N ASP A 240 3.24 4.08 4.80
CA ASP A 240 1.80 3.93 4.65
C ASP A 240 1.45 3.13 3.39
N GLU A 241 0.27 2.49 3.38
CA GLU A 241 -0.38 1.93 2.19
C GLU A 241 0.50 0.99 1.36
N VAL A 242 0.99 -0.08 1.98
CA VAL A 242 1.86 -1.04 1.28
C VAL A 242 1.01 -2.03 0.50
N ARG A 243 1.15 -2.04 -0.82
CA ARG A 243 0.51 -3.00 -1.73
C ARG A 243 1.54 -3.90 -2.40
N LEU A 244 1.31 -5.21 -2.31
CA LEU A 244 2.03 -6.25 -3.06
C LEU A 244 1.13 -6.78 -4.17
N SER A 245 1.64 -6.87 -5.39
CA SER A 245 0.84 -7.29 -6.55
C SER A 245 1.54 -8.37 -7.37
N THR A 246 0.74 -9.20 -8.04
CA THR A 246 1.18 -10.32 -8.90
C THR A 246 1.19 -9.98 -10.40
N THR A 247 1.30 -8.69 -10.71
CA THR A 247 1.34 -8.16 -12.07
C THR A 247 2.19 -6.90 -12.13
N LEU A 248 2.60 -6.51 -13.35
CA LEU A 248 3.11 -5.17 -13.62
C LEU A 248 1.94 -4.19 -13.65
N ARG A 249 1.94 -3.19 -12.77
CA ARG A 249 0.86 -2.17 -12.74
C ARG A 249 1.12 -1.00 -13.68
N TYR A 250 2.38 -0.73 -14.03
CA TYR A 250 2.76 0.45 -14.78
C TYR A 250 3.53 0.11 -16.06
N SER A 251 3.18 0.81 -17.14
CA SER A 251 3.87 0.72 -18.44
C SER A 251 4.60 2.02 -18.81
N GLY A 252 4.55 3.03 -17.94
CA GLY A 252 5.11 4.36 -18.10
C GLY A 252 4.76 5.23 -16.89
N ALA A 253 4.92 6.55 -17.03
CA ALA A 253 4.56 7.48 -15.98
C ALA A 253 3.05 7.45 -15.68
N PHE A 254 2.70 7.71 -14.42
CA PHE A 254 1.32 7.69 -13.93
C PHE A 254 1.11 8.80 -12.89
N THR A 255 -0.15 9.07 -12.53
CA THR A 255 -0.47 9.93 -11.39
C THR A 255 -0.57 9.06 -10.14
N PRO A 256 0.18 9.34 -9.06
CA PRO A 256 0.02 8.64 -7.80
C PRO A 256 -1.43 8.65 -7.30
N PRO A 257 -1.90 7.58 -6.64
CA PRO A 257 -3.25 7.54 -6.09
C PRO A 257 -3.48 8.65 -5.06
N GLY A 258 -4.56 9.42 -5.19
CA GLY A 258 -4.94 10.42 -4.17
C GLY A 258 -5.70 9.85 -2.98
N GLN A 259 -5.94 8.54 -2.95
CA GLN A 259 -6.79 7.83 -1.98
C GLN A 259 -6.19 6.44 -1.67
N PRO A 260 -6.58 5.83 -0.52
CA PRO A 260 -6.18 4.47 -0.17
C PRO A 260 -6.44 3.46 -1.30
N PHE A 261 -5.54 2.49 -1.43
CA PHE A 261 -5.67 1.47 -2.45
C PHE A 261 -6.93 0.63 -2.26
N THR A 262 -7.66 0.38 -3.34
CA THR A 262 -8.66 -0.69 -3.36
C THR A 262 -8.00 -1.98 -3.85
N PRO A 263 -8.22 -3.13 -3.19
CA PRO A 263 -7.70 -4.40 -3.68
C PRO A 263 -8.41 -4.84 -4.96
N ASP A 264 -7.67 -5.50 -5.85
CA ASP A 264 -8.18 -6.12 -7.07
C ASP A 264 -7.71 -7.58 -7.17
N ALA A 265 -8.07 -8.27 -8.25
CA ALA A 265 -7.73 -9.68 -8.45
C ALA A 265 -6.22 -9.98 -8.51
N HIS A 266 -5.37 -8.95 -8.67
CA HIS A 266 -3.92 -9.06 -8.71
C HIS A 266 -3.24 -8.55 -7.43
N THR A 267 -3.99 -8.06 -6.45
CA THR A 267 -3.47 -7.69 -5.13
C THR A 267 -3.17 -8.96 -4.33
N ALA A 268 -1.89 -9.21 -4.07
CA ALA A 268 -1.41 -10.33 -3.27
C ALA A 268 -1.51 -10.03 -1.76
N ALA A 269 -1.19 -8.80 -1.37
CA ALA A 269 -1.38 -8.30 -0.01
C ALA A 269 -1.59 -6.79 -0.03
N LEU A 270 -2.34 -6.26 0.93
CA LEU A 270 -2.58 -4.83 1.09
C LEU A 270 -2.65 -4.45 2.57
N TYR A 271 -1.75 -3.57 3.00
CA TYR A 271 -1.66 -3.08 4.37
C TYR A 271 -1.91 -1.57 4.40
N HIS A 272 -3.05 -1.17 4.97
CA HIS A 272 -3.44 0.23 5.10
C HIS A 272 -2.78 0.92 6.30
N PHE A 273 -2.34 0.15 7.31
CA PHE A 273 -1.85 0.69 8.58
C PHE A 273 -2.84 1.61 9.31
N ASP A 274 -4.13 1.36 9.10
CA ASP A 274 -5.26 2.10 9.68
C ASP A 274 -5.83 1.50 10.98
N GLU A 275 -5.23 0.46 11.53
CA GLU A 275 -5.78 -0.20 12.73
C GLU A 275 -5.71 0.71 13.98
N GLY A 276 -4.79 1.68 13.99
CA GLY A 276 -4.68 2.71 15.03
C GLY A 276 -4.26 2.18 16.40
N GLY A 277 -3.93 0.89 16.53
CA GLY A 277 -3.57 0.28 17.79
C GLY A 277 -3.30 -1.22 17.71
N GLY A 278 -2.71 -1.76 18.78
CA GLY A 278 -2.36 -3.18 18.86
C GLY A 278 -1.10 -3.55 18.08
N THR A 279 -0.92 -4.85 17.86
CA THR A 279 0.29 -5.42 17.24
C THR A 279 0.00 -6.24 15.99
N GLN A 280 -1.25 -6.29 15.53
CA GLN A 280 -1.61 -6.97 14.29
C GLN A 280 -1.67 -5.96 13.16
N ILE A 281 -1.14 -6.37 12.01
CA ILE A 281 -1.24 -5.61 10.76
C ILE A 281 -2.14 -6.42 9.83
N LEU A 282 -3.29 -5.86 9.48
CA LEU A 282 -4.29 -6.60 8.72
C LEU A 282 -3.99 -6.52 7.22
N ASP A 283 -4.19 -7.65 6.55
CA ASP A 283 -4.08 -7.76 5.11
C ASP A 283 -5.50 -7.64 4.56
N SER A 284 -5.76 -6.52 3.89
CA SER A 284 -7.06 -6.16 3.31
C SER A 284 -7.23 -6.64 1.86
N SER A 285 -6.29 -7.42 1.34
CA SER A 285 -6.31 -7.85 -0.07
C SER A 285 -7.49 -8.75 -0.44
N GLY A 286 -7.97 -9.56 0.50
CA GLY A 286 -8.92 -10.64 0.20
C GLY A 286 -8.35 -11.74 -0.70
N ALA A 287 -7.03 -11.82 -0.86
CA ALA A 287 -6.37 -12.79 -1.73
C ALA A 287 -6.62 -14.24 -1.28
N ALA A 288 -6.88 -15.13 -2.23
CA ALA A 288 -7.09 -16.55 -1.96
C ALA A 288 -5.81 -17.19 -1.41
N GLY A 289 -5.92 -17.93 -0.29
CA GLY A 289 -4.78 -18.49 0.44
C GLY A 289 -4.24 -17.57 1.55
N GLY A 290 -4.73 -16.33 1.62
CA GLY A 290 -4.49 -15.42 2.74
C GLY A 290 -5.55 -15.55 3.86
N PRO A 291 -5.65 -14.56 4.75
CA PRO A 291 -4.90 -13.30 4.74
C PRO A 291 -3.43 -13.46 5.16
N SER A 292 -2.56 -12.64 4.60
CA SER A 292 -1.14 -12.56 4.95
C SER A 292 -0.93 -11.51 6.06
N HIS A 293 -1.57 -11.68 7.22
CA HIS A 293 -1.46 -10.73 8.32
C HIS A 293 -0.01 -10.55 8.80
N GLY A 294 0.32 -9.34 9.20
CA GLY A 294 1.58 -8.98 9.81
C GLY A 294 1.53 -8.90 11.32
N GLU A 295 2.72 -8.90 11.91
CA GLU A 295 2.93 -8.66 13.34
C GLU A 295 3.89 -7.49 13.54
N LEU A 296 3.47 -6.53 14.37
CA LEU A 296 4.29 -5.42 14.83
C LEU A 296 5.24 -5.90 15.91
N ARG A 297 6.53 -5.65 15.72
CA ARG A 297 7.57 -5.87 16.72
C ARG A 297 7.94 -4.53 17.36
N TYR A 298 7.31 -4.22 18.47
CA TYR A 298 7.51 -2.96 19.18
C TYR A 298 8.72 -2.99 20.12
N GLY A 299 9.59 -1.98 20.08
CA GLY A 299 10.71 -1.83 21.00
C GLY A 299 11.68 -0.71 20.63
N GLY A 300 12.77 -0.58 21.39
CA GLY A 300 13.83 0.41 21.15
C GLY A 300 13.70 1.67 22.01
N ALA A 301 14.54 2.67 21.74
CA ALA A 301 14.55 3.97 22.41
C ALA A 301 14.92 5.08 21.41
N PRO A 302 13.96 5.91 20.93
CA PRO A 302 12.52 5.83 21.20
C PRO A 302 11.91 4.51 20.71
N ALA A 303 10.88 4.05 21.40
CA ALA A 303 10.26 2.76 21.09
C ALA A 303 9.34 2.89 19.87
N GLY A 304 9.45 1.95 18.92
CA GLY A 304 8.60 1.87 17.73
C GLY A 304 8.53 0.46 17.14
N PRO A 305 7.78 0.31 16.03
CA PRO A 305 7.09 1.38 15.31
C PRO A 305 5.84 1.84 16.08
N VAL A 306 5.40 3.08 15.89
CA VAL A 306 4.17 3.63 16.51
C VAL A 306 3.16 4.05 15.46
N TRP A 307 1.88 3.90 15.80
CA TRP A 307 0.76 4.44 15.03
C TRP A 307 0.79 5.97 15.10
N THR A 308 0.52 6.61 13.97
CA THR A 308 0.51 8.07 13.82
C THR A 308 -0.64 8.47 12.93
N THR A 309 -1.24 9.65 13.16
CA THR A 309 -2.34 10.21 12.35
C THR A 309 -1.86 10.95 11.10
N ASP A 310 -0.55 10.99 10.89
CA ASP A 310 0.09 11.51 9.69
C ASP A 310 -0.12 10.54 8.53
N THR A 311 -0.62 11.02 7.38
CA THR A 311 -1.02 10.18 6.25
C THR A 311 -0.66 10.88 4.93
N PRO A 312 -0.31 10.13 3.85
CA PRO A 312 -0.04 10.69 2.53
C PRO A 312 -1.30 11.22 1.85
N PHE A 313 -2.49 10.84 2.34
CA PHE A 313 -3.74 11.25 1.74
C PHE A 313 -4.24 12.55 2.32
N ARG A 314 -4.83 13.32 1.43
CA ARG A 314 -5.57 14.49 1.84
C ARG A 314 -6.72 14.04 2.72
N ARG A 315 -6.86 14.71 3.87
CA ARG A 315 -7.98 14.48 4.78
C ARG A 315 -9.28 14.64 4.00
N ALA A 316 -10.21 13.71 4.18
CA ALA A 316 -11.48 13.78 3.47
C ALA A 316 -12.16 15.13 3.78
N GLY A 317 -12.51 15.89 2.74
CA GLY A 317 -13.14 17.20 2.88
C GLY A 317 -12.17 18.38 3.03
N ASP A 318 -10.88 18.15 3.22
CA ASP A 318 -9.85 19.19 3.13
C ASP A 318 -9.62 19.43 1.63
N VAL A 319 -10.05 20.57 1.12
CA VAL A 319 -10.09 20.95 -0.30
C VAL A 319 -8.96 21.91 -0.66
N ASP A 320 -8.32 22.54 0.32
CA ASP A 320 -7.19 23.47 0.12
C ASP A 320 -5.82 22.95 0.59
N GLY A 321 -5.82 21.86 1.36
CA GLY A 321 -4.67 21.04 1.75
C GLY A 321 -3.96 21.57 2.98
N ASP A 322 -4.60 22.45 3.75
CA ASP A 322 -4.01 23.04 4.95
C ASP A 322 -4.09 22.15 6.20
N GLY A 323 -4.76 20.99 6.07
CA GLY A 323 -4.90 19.97 7.12
C GLY A 323 -6.11 20.17 8.03
N CYS A 324 -6.85 21.26 7.88
CA CYS A 324 -8.14 21.53 8.53
C CYS A 324 -9.27 21.38 7.50
N VAL A 325 -10.45 20.97 7.96
CA VAL A 325 -11.66 20.97 7.13
C VAL A 325 -12.55 22.10 7.63
N ASP A 326 -12.58 23.24 6.96
CA ASP A 326 -13.32 24.41 7.41
C ASP A 326 -14.13 25.12 6.31
N ASP A 327 -14.51 26.37 6.58
CA ASP A 327 -15.33 27.14 5.65
C ASP A 327 -14.57 27.52 4.37
N ALA A 328 -13.24 27.55 4.38
CA ALA A 328 -12.44 27.72 3.16
C ALA A 328 -12.65 26.54 2.20
N ASP A 329 -12.63 25.30 2.71
CA ASP A 329 -12.86 24.11 1.90
C ASP A 329 -14.28 24.05 1.35
N LEU A 330 -15.24 24.34 2.22
CA LEU A 330 -16.65 24.40 1.86
C LEU A 330 -16.89 25.42 0.75
N LEU A 331 -16.29 26.60 0.85
CA LEU A 331 -16.40 27.64 -0.17
C LEU A 331 -15.78 27.21 -1.50
N GLN A 332 -14.68 26.45 -1.48
CA GLN A 332 -14.07 25.95 -2.72
C GLN A 332 -14.98 24.95 -3.45
N VAL A 333 -15.64 24.04 -2.75
CA VAL A 333 -16.64 23.15 -3.39
C VAL A 333 -17.79 23.96 -3.96
N LEU A 334 -18.33 24.91 -3.18
CA LEU A 334 -19.46 25.72 -3.62
C LEU A 334 -19.13 26.60 -4.84
N PHE A 335 -17.91 27.14 -4.93
CA PHE A 335 -17.49 27.93 -6.10
C PHE A 335 -17.23 27.08 -7.34
N ASN A 336 -16.85 25.82 -7.17
CA ASN A 336 -16.58 24.90 -8.27
C ASN A 336 -17.76 23.98 -8.58
N PHE A 337 -18.91 24.15 -7.94
CA PHE A 337 -20.06 23.26 -8.09
C PHE A 337 -20.50 23.13 -9.56
N GLY A 338 -20.57 21.90 -10.06
CA GLY A 338 -20.83 21.55 -11.45
C GLY A 338 -19.61 21.59 -12.38
N ALA A 339 -18.41 21.88 -11.87
CA ALA A 339 -17.17 21.75 -12.63
C ALA A 339 -16.85 20.26 -12.90
N SER A 340 -16.11 20.00 -13.99
CA SER A 340 -15.71 18.66 -14.38
C SER A 340 -14.23 18.59 -14.73
N GLY A 341 -13.67 17.37 -14.72
CA GLY A 341 -12.24 17.15 -14.90
C GLY A 341 -11.46 17.37 -13.60
N SER A 342 -10.13 17.49 -13.70
CA SER A 342 -9.28 17.65 -12.52
C SER A 342 -9.60 18.96 -11.78
N ASN A 343 -10.20 18.83 -10.60
CA ASN A 343 -10.57 19.95 -9.74
C ASN A 343 -10.27 19.58 -8.27
N PRO A 344 -9.58 20.42 -7.48
CA PRO A 344 -9.35 20.14 -6.06
C PRO A 344 -10.63 19.97 -5.23
N ALA A 345 -11.75 20.54 -5.69
CA ALA A 345 -13.06 20.41 -5.08
C ALA A 345 -13.79 19.09 -5.39
N ASP A 346 -13.31 18.32 -6.37
CA ASP A 346 -13.76 16.94 -6.62
C ASP A 346 -13.00 16.04 -5.64
N VAL A 347 -13.51 15.98 -4.41
CA VAL A 347 -12.85 15.30 -3.28
C VAL A 347 -13.11 13.79 -3.29
N ASN A 348 -14.10 13.33 -4.05
CA ASN A 348 -14.37 11.90 -4.24
C ASN A 348 -13.66 11.31 -5.49
N GLY A 349 -13.17 12.16 -6.39
CA GLY A 349 -12.39 11.78 -7.57
C GLY A 349 -13.21 11.23 -8.74
N ASP A 350 -14.52 11.47 -8.79
CA ASP A 350 -15.41 10.95 -9.84
C ASP A 350 -15.48 11.84 -11.10
N SER A 351 -14.67 12.91 -11.13
CA SER A 351 -14.55 13.90 -12.19
C SER A 351 -15.71 14.90 -12.31
N LEU A 352 -16.61 14.98 -11.32
CA LEU A 352 -17.68 15.96 -11.24
C LEU A 352 -17.78 16.54 -9.83
N VAL A 353 -17.67 17.87 -9.71
CA VAL A 353 -17.91 18.54 -8.41
C VAL A 353 -19.42 18.64 -8.18
N ASP A 354 -19.98 17.84 -7.28
CA ASP A 354 -21.43 17.82 -7.01
C ASP A 354 -21.80 17.74 -5.52
N ASP A 355 -23.05 17.34 -5.23
CA ASP A 355 -23.54 17.25 -3.86
C ASP A 355 -22.84 16.14 -3.05
N ALA A 356 -22.25 15.13 -3.69
CA ALA A 356 -21.44 14.13 -3.01
C ALA A 356 -20.16 14.76 -2.42
N ASP A 357 -19.46 15.61 -3.17
CA ASP A 357 -18.28 16.34 -2.68
C ASP A 357 -18.63 17.28 -1.54
N LEU A 358 -19.73 18.02 -1.71
CA LEU A 358 -20.24 18.92 -0.69
C LEU A 358 -20.54 18.17 0.62
N LEU A 359 -21.16 16.99 0.52
CA LEU A 359 -21.43 16.14 1.68
C LEU A 359 -20.15 15.64 2.34
N ILE A 360 -19.10 15.32 1.58
CA ILE A 360 -17.80 14.91 2.14
C ILE A 360 -17.20 16.03 2.99
N VAL A 361 -17.18 17.28 2.50
CA VAL A 361 -16.70 18.42 3.29
C VAL A 361 -17.56 18.62 4.54
N LEU A 362 -18.89 18.61 4.39
CA LEU A 362 -19.80 18.84 5.52
C LEU A 362 -19.74 17.75 6.58
N PHE A 363 -19.52 16.49 6.20
CA PHE A 363 -19.37 15.39 7.16
C PHE A 363 -18.05 15.44 7.93
N ASN A 364 -17.00 16.03 7.32
CA ASN A 364 -15.69 16.16 7.94
C ASN A 364 -15.44 17.55 8.54
N PHE A 365 -16.42 18.45 8.52
CA PHE A 365 -16.26 19.83 8.95
C PHE A 365 -15.76 19.94 10.40
N GLY A 366 -14.68 20.69 10.60
CA GLY A 366 -13.92 20.87 11.85
C GLY A 366 -12.83 19.83 12.11
N SER A 367 -12.64 18.85 11.22
CA SER A 367 -11.61 17.82 11.33
C SER A 367 -10.21 18.41 11.12
N GLY A 368 -9.24 18.03 11.95
CA GLY A 368 -7.84 18.49 11.83
C GLY A 368 -7.56 19.93 12.32
N CYS A 369 -8.59 20.67 12.71
CA CYS A 369 -8.48 22.06 13.13
C CYS A 369 -8.05 22.17 14.60
N GLY A 370 -6.75 22.32 14.86
CA GLY A 370 -6.22 22.72 16.18
C GLY A 370 -5.71 21.58 17.08
N GLU A 371 -5.13 20.52 16.52
CA GLU A 371 -4.29 19.58 17.27
C GLU A 371 -2.82 20.03 17.38
#